data_AF-A0AAW2LPH3-F1
#
_entry.id   AF-A0AAW2LPH3-F1
#
_cell.length_a   1.000
_cell.length_b   1.000
_cell.length_c   1.000
_cell.angle_alpha   90.00
_cell.angle_beta   90.00
_cell.angle_gamma   90.00
#
_symmetry.space_group_name_H-M   'P 1'
#
loop_
_entity.id
_entity.type
_entity.pdbx_description
1 polymer ?
#
loop_
_entity_poly.entity_id
_entity_poly.type
_entity_poly.pdbx_seq_one_letter_code
_entity_poly.pdbx_strand_id
1 'polypeptide(L)'
;MGEEESSSIYQSSTEKPRLKQAIVLISSLISLSHTIKVFTAKWQSVRNKLEELFTNLTAIENCESSENLSLSIAVESILATLKNCDELAKQCLEFSYSGKLLMQSDLDMLSAKLDAHTKSLSDIYAAGLLTQSNAIVVLRPSVSASKDDIRFYINDLQSRLKIGSSDMKKQALEAFNEVIQLDERYVKIAVEIDGFIYLLVNFLDFQESEIQEEAAKAVCLISGFQSYKSVLIGAGIIAPLIRVLESGTDLSKEFAARCLMKVTENSDNAWSISAHGGVTALLKICCNSSHCGSELIALACGVLKNLVGVEEIKRFVVEEGAISEFVELARSKDEVIQICSLDLLQTMAYRDESIRKMIIEEGGISALVRILDPKSSVSTKAREVAFRGIANICFSSENSISILLNCAFMDHILYFLSYGEVSVQELALKAAFWLCGTSEEAKKVMGDAGFMPVLVKFLDSKSFEIREMAAETLSSMLIVPKNRKKFVQNDQNVQVLLQMLDPGEVNSGNKKLLLSILMSLTSSNSARKILSSGYLKHRKACGG
;
A
#
# COMPACT_ATOMS: atom_id res chain seq x y z
N MET A 1 30.11 11.31 52.62
CA MET A 1 29.60 12.12 51.48
C MET A 1 28.77 11.17 50.64
N GLY A 2 27.48 11.13 50.94
CA GLY A 2 26.55 10.12 50.45
C GLY A 2 25.41 10.07 51.44
N GLU A 3 24.19 10.11 50.90
CA GLU A 3 22.89 10.28 51.57
C GLU A 3 22.44 11.74 51.76
N GLU A 4 21.94 12.33 50.67
CA GLU A 4 20.82 13.28 50.66
C GLU A 4 20.37 13.43 49.21
N GLU A 5 19.47 12.56 48.73
CA GLU A 5 18.61 12.78 47.55
C GLU A 5 17.64 11.59 47.41
N SER A 6 16.60 11.58 48.24
CA SER A 6 15.47 10.66 48.10
C SER A 6 14.22 11.25 48.76
N SER A 7 13.81 12.42 48.28
CA SER A 7 12.54 13.07 48.68
C SER A 7 11.96 13.98 47.59
N SER A 8 11.69 13.45 46.39
CA SER A 8 10.85 14.20 45.42
C SER A 8 10.04 13.37 44.41
N ILE A 9 9.97 12.04 44.51
CA ILE A 9 9.35 11.18 43.46
C ILE A 9 7.96 10.62 43.84
N TYR A 10 7.23 11.23 44.78
CA TYR A 10 5.87 10.78 45.14
C TYR A 10 4.85 11.91 45.23
N GLN A 11 4.52 12.57 44.11
CA GLN A 11 3.32 13.44 44.03
C GLN A 11 2.44 13.22 42.78
N SER A 12 2.83 12.37 41.83
CA SER A 12 2.16 12.23 40.51
C SER A 12 0.79 11.52 40.47
N SER A 13 0.20 11.17 41.62
CA SER A 13 -1.02 10.35 41.68
C SER A 13 -2.30 11.08 42.16
N THR A 14 -2.22 12.34 42.58
CA THR A 14 -3.31 12.99 43.35
C THR A 14 -4.20 13.96 42.58
N GLU A 15 -3.81 14.42 41.38
CA GLU A 15 -4.56 15.46 40.62
C GLU A 15 -5.77 14.90 39.85
N LYS A 16 -5.56 13.83 39.05
CA LYS A 16 -6.65 13.12 38.33
C LYS A 16 -7.80 12.65 39.24
N PRO A 17 -7.57 12.07 40.44
CA PRO A 17 -8.68 11.67 41.30
C PRO A 17 -9.45 12.87 41.88
N ARG A 18 -8.79 14.02 42.11
CA ARG A 18 -9.45 15.24 42.61
C ARG A 18 -10.32 15.92 41.56
N LEU A 19 -9.86 15.96 40.31
CA LEU A 19 -10.67 16.47 39.18
C LEU A 19 -11.94 15.63 38.98
N LYS A 20 -11.80 14.29 38.97
CA LYS A 20 -12.94 13.36 38.94
C LYS A 20 -13.89 13.58 40.11
N GLN A 21 -13.35 13.80 41.31
CA GLN A 21 -14.16 14.11 42.49
C GLN A 21 -14.97 15.39 42.31
N ALA A 22 -14.39 16.45 41.73
CA ALA A 22 -15.09 17.70 41.45
C ALA A 22 -16.25 17.52 40.46
N ILE A 23 -16.00 16.79 39.36
CA ILE A 23 -17.01 16.51 38.32
C ILE A 23 -18.19 15.72 38.89
N VAL A 24 -17.92 14.68 39.69
CA VAL A 24 -18.97 13.88 40.35
C VAL A 24 -19.78 14.74 41.34
N LEU A 25 -19.11 15.57 42.14
CA LEU A 25 -19.79 16.47 43.08
C LEU A 25 -20.68 17.50 42.36
N ILE A 26 -20.20 18.10 41.26
CA ILE A 26 -21.00 19.03 40.45
C ILE A 26 -22.23 18.35 39.88
N SER A 27 -22.09 17.15 39.29
CA SER A 27 -23.22 16.39 38.74
C SER A 27 -24.27 16.07 39.81
N SER A 28 -23.83 15.73 41.02
CA SER A 28 -24.71 15.50 42.17
C SER A 28 -25.41 16.79 42.59
N LEU A 29 -24.70 17.91 42.67
CA LEU A 29 -25.24 19.22 43.06
C LEU A 29 -26.24 19.79 42.04
N ILE A 30 -25.99 19.62 40.73
CA ILE A 30 -26.95 19.99 39.68
C ILE A 30 -28.26 19.24 39.93
N SER A 31 -28.18 17.92 40.13
CA SER A 31 -29.34 17.07 40.41
C SER A 31 -30.06 17.48 41.70
N LEU A 32 -29.31 17.73 42.77
CA LEU A 32 -29.83 18.17 44.06
C LEU A 32 -30.54 19.52 43.95
N SER A 33 -29.97 20.46 43.20
CA SER A 33 -30.50 21.81 43.04
C SER A 33 -31.87 21.84 42.34
N HIS A 34 -32.22 20.83 41.54
CA HIS A 34 -33.57 20.67 40.96
C HIS A 34 -34.63 20.32 42.00
N THR A 35 -34.24 19.72 43.13
CA THR A 35 -35.18 19.31 44.18
C THR A 35 -35.51 20.43 45.17
N ILE A 36 -34.74 21.53 45.15
CA ILE A 36 -34.91 22.68 46.05
C ILE A 36 -36.06 23.57 45.60
N LYS A 37 -37.06 23.77 46.46
CA LYS A 37 -38.27 24.56 46.18
C LYS A 37 -38.23 26.01 46.71
N VAL A 38 -37.17 26.39 47.43
CA VAL A 38 -37.00 27.73 48.03
C VAL A 38 -35.91 28.49 47.27
N PHE A 39 -36.01 29.82 47.16
CA PHE A 39 -35.04 30.67 46.44
C PHE A 39 -34.80 30.22 44.99
N THR A 40 -35.87 29.80 44.30
CA THR A 40 -35.83 29.14 42.99
C THR A 40 -35.03 29.91 41.93
N ALA A 41 -35.18 31.24 41.86
CA ALA A 41 -34.43 32.08 40.93
C ALA A 41 -32.92 32.07 41.21
N LYS A 42 -32.52 32.10 42.49
CA LYS A 42 -31.10 32.06 42.87
C LYS A 42 -30.50 30.68 42.63
N TRP A 43 -31.23 29.62 42.96
CA TRP A 43 -30.79 28.25 42.66
C TRP A 43 -30.74 27.96 41.17
N GLN A 44 -31.62 28.56 40.36
CA GLN A 44 -31.50 28.48 38.89
C GLN A 44 -30.22 29.16 38.40
N SER A 45 -29.88 30.33 38.93
CA SER A 45 -28.61 31.02 38.61
C SER A 45 -27.38 30.19 39.03
N VAL A 46 -27.39 29.64 40.24
CA VAL A 46 -26.33 28.74 40.74
C VAL A 46 -26.23 27.49 39.85
N ARG A 47 -27.36 26.89 39.43
CA ARG A 47 -27.37 25.71 38.56
C ARG A 47 -26.75 25.97 37.19
N ASN A 48 -27.14 27.07 36.54
CA ASN A 48 -26.56 27.45 35.24
C ASN A 48 -25.02 27.56 35.34
N LYS A 49 -24.52 28.11 36.44
CA LYS A 49 -23.07 28.26 36.69
C LYS A 49 -22.39 26.95 37.03
N LEU A 50 -23.07 26.04 37.74
CA LEU A 50 -22.58 24.68 37.98
C LEU A 50 -22.51 23.88 36.68
N GLU A 51 -23.47 24.04 35.77
CA GLU A 51 -23.47 23.43 34.43
C GLU A 51 -22.31 23.96 33.59
N GLU A 52 -22.07 25.27 33.59
CA GLU A 52 -20.92 25.88 32.90
C GLU A 52 -19.59 25.35 33.46
N LEU A 53 -19.45 25.34 34.79
CA LEU A 53 -18.26 24.82 35.45
C LEU A 53 -18.06 23.31 35.19
N PHE A 54 -19.14 22.54 35.10
CA PHE A 54 -19.12 21.12 34.73
C PHE A 54 -18.52 20.94 33.34
N THR A 55 -19.04 21.68 32.34
CA THR A 55 -18.54 21.58 30.95
C THR A 55 -17.06 21.90 30.85
N ASN A 56 -16.59 22.94 31.55
CA ASN A 56 -15.18 23.32 31.58
C ASN A 56 -14.29 22.23 32.22
N LEU A 57 -14.70 21.65 33.36
CA LEU A 57 -13.90 20.63 34.03
C LEU A 57 -13.89 19.28 33.29
N THR A 58 -14.99 18.90 32.65
CA THR A 58 -15.02 17.70 31.79
C THR A 58 -14.15 17.86 30.55
N ALA A 59 -14.05 19.07 29.99
CA ALA A 59 -13.09 19.35 28.92
C ALA A 59 -11.64 19.16 29.39
N ILE A 60 -11.32 19.56 30.63
CA ILE A 60 -9.99 19.38 31.24
C ILE A 60 -9.68 17.90 31.49
N GLU A 61 -10.66 17.08 31.90
CA GLU A 61 -10.46 15.64 32.14
C GLU A 61 -10.01 14.89 30.88
N ASN A 62 -10.47 15.33 29.71
CA ASN A 62 -10.12 14.76 28.42
C ASN A 62 -8.77 15.27 27.87
N CYS A 63 -8.11 16.22 28.55
CA CYS A 63 -6.78 16.70 28.17
C CYS A 63 -5.70 15.82 28.83
N GLU A 64 -4.83 15.20 28.03
CA GLU A 64 -3.61 14.56 28.55
C GLU A 64 -2.57 15.64 28.88
N SER A 65 -2.67 16.26 30.05
CA SER A 65 -1.65 17.22 30.52
C SER A 65 -0.89 16.69 31.72
N SER A 66 0.44 16.75 31.62
CA SER A 66 1.41 16.71 32.71
C SER A 66 1.09 17.72 33.82
N GLU A 67 1.58 17.42 35.04
CA GLU A 67 1.36 18.15 36.30
C GLU A 67 1.37 19.68 36.14
N ASN A 68 0.21 20.31 36.38
CA ASN A 68 0.03 21.75 36.28
C ASN A 68 -0.34 22.30 37.67
N LEU A 69 0.64 22.85 38.39
CA LEU A 69 0.47 23.39 39.76
C LEU A 69 -0.70 24.41 39.87
N SER A 70 -0.89 25.24 38.85
CA SER A 70 -1.97 26.23 38.78
C SER A 70 -3.36 25.59 38.65
N LEU A 71 -3.47 24.48 37.91
CA LEU A 71 -4.71 23.71 37.78
C LEU A 71 -5.06 23.04 39.11
N SER A 72 -4.07 22.46 39.78
CA SER A 72 -4.22 21.82 41.09
C SER A 72 -4.82 22.77 42.14
N ILE A 73 -4.26 23.98 42.24
CA ILE A 73 -4.74 25.04 43.14
C ILE A 73 -6.17 25.46 42.77
N ALA A 74 -6.47 25.62 41.48
CA ALA A 74 -7.81 25.97 41.02
C ALA A 74 -8.84 24.88 41.36
N VAL A 75 -8.51 23.61 41.14
CA VAL A 75 -9.38 22.46 41.44
C VAL A 75 -9.62 22.33 42.95
N GLU A 76 -8.62 22.56 43.80
CA GLU A 76 -8.81 22.58 45.26
C GLU A 76 -9.78 23.69 45.72
N SER A 77 -9.63 24.89 45.15
CA SER A 77 -10.51 26.02 45.45
C SER A 77 -11.96 25.81 44.97
N ILE A 78 -12.11 25.16 43.81
CA ILE A 78 -13.42 24.72 43.29
C ILE A 78 -14.05 23.70 44.24
N LEU A 79 -13.31 22.66 44.65
CA LEU A 79 -13.82 21.63 45.56
C LEU A 79 -14.30 22.22 46.89
N ALA A 80 -13.60 23.20 47.46
CA ALA A 80 -14.03 23.89 48.67
C ALA A 80 -15.35 24.64 48.45
N THR A 81 -15.51 25.28 47.29
CA THR A 81 -16.73 26.02 46.93
C THR A 81 -17.92 25.09 46.67
N LEU A 82 -17.68 23.92 46.08
CA LEU A 82 -18.71 22.89 45.87
C LEU A 82 -19.19 22.27 47.18
N LYS A 83 -18.30 22.04 48.15
CA LYS A 83 -18.69 21.59 49.49
C LYS A 83 -19.59 22.60 50.20
N ASN A 84 -19.25 23.89 50.12
CA ASN A 84 -20.11 24.96 50.63
C ASN A 84 -21.47 25.01 49.89
N CYS A 85 -21.48 24.78 48.57
CA CYS A 85 -22.73 24.66 47.80
C CYS A 85 -23.61 23.49 48.30
N ASP A 86 -23.01 22.35 48.63
CA ASP A 86 -23.72 21.18 49.17
C ASP A 86 -24.34 21.45 50.55
N GLU A 87 -23.61 22.12 51.44
CA GLU A 87 -24.11 22.52 52.75
C GLU A 87 -25.30 23.48 52.64
N LEU A 88 -25.18 24.49 51.78
CA LEU A 88 -26.27 25.44 51.50
C LEU A 88 -27.47 24.76 50.84
N ALA A 89 -27.25 23.79 49.96
CA ALA A 89 -28.31 22.98 49.34
C ALA A 89 -29.07 22.15 50.38
N LYS A 90 -28.36 21.48 51.29
CA LYS A 90 -28.95 20.71 52.40
C LYS A 90 -29.75 21.59 53.35
N GLN A 91 -29.23 22.76 53.74
CA GLN A 91 -29.96 23.72 54.57
C GLN A 91 -31.24 24.22 53.89
N CYS A 92 -31.23 24.38 52.56
CA CYS A 92 -32.42 24.72 51.79
C CYS A 92 -33.45 23.59 51.72
N LEU A 93 -33.02 22.33 51.70
CA LEU A 93 -33.90 21.16 51.69
C LEU A 93 -34.53 20.90 53.07
N GLU A 94 -33.75 21.07 54.12
CA GLU A 94 -34.18 20.87 55.51
C GLU A 94 -34.87 22.10 56.11
N PHE A 95 -34.94 23.20 55.36
CA PHE A 95 -35.44 24.50 55.83
C PHE A 95 -34.74 25.02 57.10
N SER A 96 -33.48 24.63 57.31
CA SER A 96 -32.69 24.85 58.54
C SER A 96 -31.79 26.10 58.49
N TYR A 97 -31.98 27.00 57.53
CA TYR A 97 -31.17 28.20 57.34
C TYR A 97 -31.51 29.32 58.34
N SER A 98 -30.49 30.01 58.87
CA SER A 98 -30.56 30.99 59.99
C SER A 98 -31.26 32.32 59.67
N GLY A 99 -31.95 32.42 58.53
CA GLY A 99 -32.71 33.59 58.09
C GLY A 99 -32.77 33.73 56.58
N LYS A 100 -33.90 34.19 56.03
CA LYS A 100 -34.09 34.31 54.57
C LYS A 100 -33.14 35.30 53.90
N LEU A 101 -32.85 36.44 54.55
CA LEU A 101 -31.92 37.44 54.00
C LEU A 101 -30.47 36.97 54.04
N LEU A 102 -30.08 36.29 55.13
CA LEU A 102 -28.75 35.71 55.25
C LEU A 102 -28.53 34.64 54.17
N MET A 103 -29.47 33.72 54.02
CA MET A 103 -29.41 32.68 52.99
C MET A 103 -29.37 33.26 51.57
N GLN A 104 -30.09 34.34 51.31
CA GLN A 104 -30.01 35.04 50.04
C GLN A 104 -28.63 35.64 49.78
N SER A 105 -27.98 36.20 50.81
CA SER A 105 -26.61 36.72 50.72
C SER A 105 -25.60 35.59 50.51
N ASP A 106 -25.77 34.46 51.19
CA ASP A 106 -24.90 33.29 51.05
C ASP A 106 -24.98 32.69 49.64
N LEU A 107 -26.18 32.64 49.06
CA LEU A 107 -26.39 32.20 47.68
C LEU A 107 -25.80 33.18 46.66
N ASP A 108 -25.84 34.49 46.91
CA ASP A 108 -25.18 35.48 46.03
C ASP A 108 -23.67 35.37 46.09
N MET A 109 -23.11 35.19 47.29
CA MET A 109 -21.68 34.97 47.50
C MET A 109 -21.21 33.67 46.84
N LEU A 110 -21.99 32.59 46.95
CA LEU A 110 -21.74 31.34 46.24
C LEU A 110 -21.75 31.54 44.72
N SER A 111 -22.76 32.24 44.21
CA SER A 111 -22.91 32.56 42.79
C SER A 111 -21.72 33.37 42.25
N ALA A 112 -21.23 34.34 43.01
CA ALA A 112 -20.05 35.13 42.66
C ALA A 112 -18.75 34.31 42.69
N LYS A 113 -18.61 33.38 43.64
CA LYS A 113 -17.45 32.47 43.71
C LYS A 113 -17.43 31.50 42.53
N LEU A 114 -18.58 30.96 42.12
CA LEU A 114 -18.68 30.10 40.94
C LEU A 114 -18.27 30.86 39.67
N ASP A 115 -18.70 32.12 39.49
CA ASP A 115 -18.24 32.95 38.37
C ASP A 115 -16.73 33.19 38.40
N ALA A 116 -16.17 33.45 39.58
CA ALA A 116 -14.74 33.67 39.74
C ALA A 116 -13.94 32.40 39.37
N HIS A 117 -14.46 31.21 39.66
CA HIS A 117 -13.85 29.94 39.25
C HIS A 117 -13.93 29.72 37.75
N THR A 118 -15.09 29.96 37.14
CA THR A 118 -15.26 29.90 35.69
C THR A 118 -14.30 30.85 34.97
N LYS A 119 -14.18 32.09 35.49
CA LYS A 119 -13.23 33.08 34.97
C LYS A 119 -11.78 32.66 35.18
N SER A 120 -11.42 32.16 36.36
CA SER A 120 -10.07 31.67 36.67
C SER A 120 -9.66 30.52 35.75
N LEU A 121 -10.56 29.56 35.51
CA LEU A 121 -10.31 28.50 34.53
C LEU A 121 -10.15 29.06 33.12
N SER A 122 -11.00 30.02 32.71
CA SER A 122 -10.89 30.71 31.42
C SER A 122 -9.57 31.48 31.27
N ASP A 123 -9.08 32.09 32.34
CA ASP A 123 -7.79 32.80 32.36
C ASP A 123 -6.61 31.80 32.29
N ILE A 124 -6.73 30.63 32.93
CA ILE A 124 -5.76 29.52 32.79
C ILE A 124 -5.74 28.99 31.35
N TYR A 125 -6.89 28.91 30.68
CA TYR A 125 -6.99 28.60 29.25
C TYR A 125 -6.31 29.68 28.38
N ALA A 126 -6.60 30.96 28.65
CA ALA A 126 -6.04 32.09 27.91
C ALA A 126 -4.52 32.23 28.08
N ALA A 127 -3.97 31.81 29.24
CA ALA A 127 -2.54 31.79 29.51
C ALA A 127 -1.78 30.66 28.77
N GLY A 128 -2.48 29.80 28.02
CA GLY A 128 -1.86 28.71 27.25
C GLY A 128 -1.33 27.56 28.09
N LEU A 129 -1.67 27.51 29.39
CA LEU A 129 -1.23 26.47 30.35
C LEU A 129 -2.00 25.15 30.18
N LEU A 130 -3.16 25.19 29.53
CA LEU A 130 -3.93 24.03 29.09
C LEU A 130 -4.01 24.11 27.57
N THR A 131 -3.11 23.40 26.89
CA THR A 131 -3.09 23.33 25.42
C THR A 131 -4.31 22.56 24.91
N GLN A 132 -5.42 23.27 24.68
CA GLN A 132 -6.40 22.93 23.65
C GLN A 132 -6.67 24.15 22.76
N SER A 133 -5.98 24.11 21.63
CA SER A 133 -6.42 24.50 20.29
C SER A 133 -7.93 24.70 20.11
N ASN A 134 -8.42 25.90 20.40
CA ASN A 134 -9.70 26.40 19.90
C ASN A 134 -9.49 27.74 19.19
N ALA A 135 -8.79 27.70 18.05
CA ALA A 135 -9.23 28.55 16.94
C ALA A 135 -10.66 28.12 16.58
N ILE A 136 -11.52 29.03 16.10
CA ILE A 136 -12.82 28.67 15.54
C ILE A 136 -12.54 27.76 14.33
N VAL A 137 -12.55 26.44 14.53
CA VAL A 137 -12.32 25.47 13.47
C VAL A 137 -13.58 25.42 12.63
N VAL A 138 -13.49 25.84 11.37
CA VAL A 138 -14.60 25.72 10.43
C VAL A 138 -14.98 24.24 10.32
N LEU A 139 -16.23 23.92 10.64
CA LEU A 139 -16.71 22.54 10.57
C LEU A 139 -16.64 22.02 9.14
N ARG A 140 -16.29 20.74 9.00
CA ARG A 140 -16.26 20.06 7.71
C ARG A 140 -17.63 20.22 7.02
N PRO A 141 -17.65 20.67 5.74
CA PRO A 141 -18.89 20.80 5.00
C PRO A 141 -19.62 19.44 4.84
N SER A 142 -20.95 19.48 4.79
CA SER A 142 -21.78 18.29 4.53
C SER A 142 -21.50 17.70 3.14
N VAL A 143 -21.87 16.44 2.91
CA VAL A 143 -21.67 15.77 1.59
C VAL A 143 -22.38 16.54 0.45
N SER A 144 -23.51 17.19 0.77
CA SER A 144 -24.30 18.04 -0.15
C SER A 144 -23.84 19.51 -0.20
N ALA A 145 -22.71 19.85 0.41
CA ALA A 145 -22.25 21.23 0.48
C ALA A 145 -21.99 21.83 -0.90
N SER A 146 -22.19 23.15 -0.99
CA SER A 146 -21.93 23.91 -2.21
C SER A 146 -20.43 24.04 -2.45
N LYS A 147 -20.04 24.44 -3.67
CA LYS A 147 -18.63 24.73 -3.98
C LYS A 147 -18.09 25.88 -3.11
N ASP A 148 -18.93 26.85 -2.77
CA ASP A 148 -18.53 28.01 -1.97
C ASP A 148 -18.25 27.61 -0.51
N ASP A 149 -19.03 26.69 0.05
CA ASP A 149 -18.79 26.14 1.39
C ASP A 149 -17.46 25.36 1.44
N ILE A 150 -17.19 24.55 0.42
CA ILE A 150 -15.91 23.84 0.27
C ILE A 150 -14.76 24.84 0.14
N ARG A 151 -14.93 25.90 -0.66
CA ARG A 151 -13.93 26.96 -0.84
C ARG A 151 -13.65 27.70 0.45
N PHE A 152 -14.68 28.03 1.21
CA PHE A 152 -14.55 28.64 2.53
C PHE A 152 -13.76 27.75 3.48
N TYR A 153 -14.09 26.46 3.52
CA TYR A 153 -13.37 25.48 4.34
C TYR A 153 -11.89 25.34 3.94
N ILE A 154 -11.56 25.22 2.65
CA ILE A 154 -10.16 25.14 2.21
C ILE A 154 -9.39 26.45 2.48
N ASN A 155 -10.04 27.62 2.36
CA ASN A 155 -9.42 28.90 2.73
C ASN A 155 -9.15 29.03 4.24
N ASP A 156 -10.01 28.48 5.09
CA ASP A 156 -9.76 28.36 6.53
C ASP A 156 -8.53 27.48 6.78
N LEU A 157 -8.48 26.30 6.17
CA LEU A 157 -7.31 25.42 6.26
C LEU A 157 -6.04 26.13 5.78
N GLN A 158 -6.08 26.83 4.64
CA GLN A 158 -4.95 27.60 4.14
C GLN A 158 -4.49 28.68 5.13
N SER A 159 -5.42 29.35 5.80
CA SER A 159 -5.12 30.37 6.81
C SER A 159 -4.41 29.74 8.00
N ARG A 160 -4.94 28.63 8.52
CA ARG A 160 -4.31 27.86 9.60
C ARG A 160 -2.92 27.36 9.22
N LEU A 161 -2.73 26.92 7.99
CA LEU A 161 -1.43 26.49 7.48
C LEU A 161 -0.43 27.66 7.41
N LYS A 162 -0.86 28.86 7.01
CA LYS A 162 0.03 30.03 6.87
C LYS A 162 0.43 30.64 8.21
N ILE A 163 -0.52 30.83 9.14
CA ILE A 163 -0.32 31.64 10.36
C ILE A 163 -0.49 30.85 11.67
N GLY A 164 -0.91 29.58 11.62
CA GLY A 164 -1.13 28.75 12.80
C GLY A 164 0.16 28.25 13.46
N SER A 165 0.01 27.77 14.71
CA SER A 165 1.06 27.01 15.41
C SER A 165 1.37 25.70 14.68
N SER A 166 2.42 25.00 15.11
CA SER A 166 2.74 23.66 14.57
C SER A 166 1.54 22.71 14.67
N ASP A 167 0.88 22.66 15.83
CA ASP A 167 -0.31 21.84 16.03
C ASP A 167 -1.45 22.23 15.08
N MET A 168 -1.69 23.53 14.90
CA MET A 168 -2.76 24.01 14.00
C MET A 168 -2.48 23.64 12.54
N LYS A 169 -1.20 23.68 12.13
CA LYS A 169 -0.74 23.27 10.79
C LYS A 169 -0.94 21.78 10.59
N LYS A 170 -0.48 20.96 11.53
CA LYS A 170 -0.67 19.50 11.52
C LYS A 170 -2.15 19.15 11.41
N GLN A 171 -2.98 19.66 12.32
CA GLN A 171 -4.43 19.44 12.30
C GLN A 171 -5.08 19.92 10.99
N ALA A 172 -4.52 20.95 10.33
CA ALA A 172 -5.07 21.45 9.08
C ALA A 172 -4.72 20.53 7.91
N LEU A 173 -3.51 19.96 7.90
CA LEU A 173 -3.10 18.96 6.93
C LEU A 173 -3.87 17.65 7.12
N GLU A 174 -4.04 17.18 8.36
CA GLU A 174 -4.85 15.99 8.68
C GLU A 174 -6.28 16.15 8.18
N ALA A 175 -6.93 17.27 8.53
CA ALA A 175 -8.28 17.58 8.09
C ALA A 175 -8.38 17.68 6.55
N PHE A 176 -7.37 18.25 5.90
CA PHE A 176 -7.30 18.28 4.44
C PHE A 176 -7.18 16.87 3.83
N ASN A 177 -6.31 16.02 4.40
CA ASN A 177 -6.07 14.66 3.96
C ASN A 177 -7.33 13.79 4.07
N GLU A 178 -8.12 13.96 5.12
CA GLU A 178 -9.41 13.27 5.28
C GLU A 178 -10.41 13.64 4.19
N VAL A 179 -10.54 14.94 3.87
CA VAL A 179 -11.57 15.38 2.92
C VAL A 179 -11.23 15.00 1.47
N ILE A 180 -9.96 15.07 1.08
CA ILE A 180 -9.55 14.76 -0.31
C ILE A 180 -9.58 13.25 -0.63
N GLN A 181 -9.48 12.39 0.39
CA GLN A 181 -9.68 10.94 0.21
C GLN A 181 -11.13 10.59 -0.08
N LEU A 182 -12.06 11.38 0.45
CA LEU A 182 -13.49 11.09 0.40
C LEU A 182 -14.18 11.76 -0.79
N ASP A 183 -13.67 12.92 -1.24
CA ASP A 183 -14.30 13.69 -2.29
C ASP A 183 -13.29 14.54 -3.10
N GLU A 184 -13.15 14.22 -4.39
CA GLU A 184 -12.24 14.92 -5.32
C GLU A 184 -12.55 16.42 -5.46
N ARG A 185 -13.78 16.86 -5.16
CA ARG A 185 -14.15 18.29 -5.23
C ARG A 185 -13.25 19.16 -4.34
N TYR A 186 -12.78 18.64 -3.21
CA TYR A 186 -11.86 19.36 -2.33
C TYR A 186 -10.50 19.57 -2.99
N VAL A 187 -9.98 18.59 -3.74
CA VAL A 187 -8.73 18.73 -4.50
C VAL A 187 -8.89 19.77 -5.60
N LYS A 188 -10.01 19.72 -6.33
CA LYS A 188 -10.31 20.71 -7.37
C LYS A 188 -10.29 22.13 -6.83
N ILE A 189 -11.00 22.37 -5.72
CA ILE A 189 -11.07 23.69 -5.10
C ILE A 189 -9.71 24.11 -4.52
N ALA A 190 -8.95 23.18 -3.92
CA ALA A 190 -7.60 23.47 -3.44
C ALA A 190 -6.64 23.90 -4.56
N VAL A 191 -6.74 23.30 -5.74
CA VAL A 191 -5.97 23.70 -6.93
C VAL A 191 -6.40 25.07 -7.47
N GLU A 192 -7.68 25.43 -7.35
CA GLU A 192 -8.20 26.76 -7.74
C GLU A 192 -7.83 27.88 -6.76
N ILE A 193 -7.41 27.55 -5.53
CA ILE A 193 -7.01 28.53 -4.51
C ILE A 193 -5.53 28.86 -4.69
N ASP A 194 -5.27 30.16 -4.87
CA ASP A 194 -3.93 30.65 -5.15
C ASP A 194 -2.93 30.31 -4.03
N GLY A 195 -1.77 29.80 -4.43
CA GLY A 195 -0.69 29.43 -3.54
C GLY A 195 -0.94 28.23 -2.62
N PHE A 196 -2.10 27.56 -2.67
CA PHE A 196 -2.37 26.42 -1.78
C PHE A 196 -1.45 25.23 -2.07
N ILE A 197 -1.30 24.85 -3.34
CA ILE A 197 -0.43 23.74 -3.74
C ILE A 197 1.04 24.04 -3.44
N TYR A 198 1.50 25.27 -3.71
CA TYR A 198 2.85 25.71 -3.35
C TYR A 198 3.09 25.63 -1.84
N LEU A 199 2.10 25.97 -1.03
CA LEU A 199 2.18 25.86 0.42
C LEU A 199 2.37 24.40 0.87
N LEU A 200 1.63 23.46 0.29
CA LEU A 200 1.81 22.02 0.56
C LEU A 200 3.21 21.53 0.16
N VAL A 201 3.70 21.95 -1.02
CA VAL A 201 5.05 21.58 -1.49
C VAL A 201 6.12 22.13 -0.57
N ASN A 202 5.98 23.37 -0.07
CA ASN A 202 6.93 23.97 0.86
C ASN A 202 6.98 23.24 2.21
N PHE A 203 5.87 22.65 2.67
CA PHE A 203 5.87 21.87 3.91
C PHE A 203 6.67 20.56 3.81
N LEU A 204 7.01 20.09 2.60
CA LEU A 204 7.92 18.95 2.44
C LEU A 204 9.34 19.26 2.94
N ASP A 205 9.73 20.53 2.99
CA ASP A 205 11.04 20.97 3.48
C ASP A 205 11.04 21.39 4.96
N PHE A 206 9.92 21.23 5.66
CA PHE A 206 9.85 21.52 7.09
C PHE A 206 10.68 20.52 7.90
N GLN A 207 11.30 21.02 8.98
CA GLN A 207 12.09 20.19 9.90
C GLN A 207 11.23 19.34 10.83
N GLU A 208 9.98 19.74 11.04
CA GLU A 208 9.03 19.03 11.90
C GLU A 208 8.43 17.84 11.15
N SER A 209 8.82 16.63 11.57
CA SER A 209 8.47 15.38 10.89
C SER A 209 6.97 15.17 10.74
N GLU A 210 6.19 15.56 11.75
CA GLU A 210 4.72 15.39 11.73
C GLU A 210 4.05 16.24 10.64
N ILE A 211 4.55 17.46 10.42
CA ILE A 211 4.05 18.35 9.36
C ILE A 211 4.53 17.86 7.99
N GLN A 212 5.80 17.49 7.87
CA GLN A 212 6.37 16.96 6.63
C GLN A 212 5.62 15.71 6.16
N GLU A 213 5.29 14.81 7.09
CA GLU A 213 4.59 13.56 6.80
C GLU A 213 3.17 13.79 6.29
N GLU A 214 2.38 14.62 6.98
CA GLU A 214 1.01 14.93 6.54
C GLU A 214 1.00 15.76 5.24
N ALA A 215 2.03 16.57 4.98
CA ALA A 215 2.20 17.25 3.71
C ALA A 215 2.57 16.25 2.58
N ALA A 216 3.47 15.31 2.83
CA ALA A 216 3.84 14.24 1.89
C ALA A 216 2.63 13.38 1.53
N LYS A 217 1.80 13.05 2.52
CA LYS A 217 0.52 12.36 2.33
C LYS A 217 -0.44 13.17 1.47
N ALA A 218 -0.60 14.47 1.72
CA ALA A 218 -1.47 15.35 0.94
C ALA A 218 -1.08 15.35 -0.55
N VAL A 219 0.20 15.58 -0.86
CA VAL A 219 0.66 15.58 -2.26
C VAL A 219 0.62 14.20 -2.90
N CYS A 220 0.85 13.13 -2.14
CA CYS A 220 0.68 11.74 -2.58
C CYS A 220 -0.79 11.42 -2.93
N LEU A 221 -1.74 11.96 -2.19
CA LEU A 221 -3.18 11.81 -2.47
C LEU A 221 -3.56 12.60 -3.72
N ILE A 222 -3.13 13.88 -3.82
CA ILE A 222 -3.40 14.72 -5.00
C ILE A 222 -2.81 14.10 -6.28
N SER A 223 -1.60 13.53 -6.22
CA SER A 223 -0.98 12.86 -7.38
C SER A 223 -1.71 11.59 -7.81
N GLY A 224 -2.63 11.05 -7.00
CA GLY A 224 -3.52 9.95 -7.39
C GLY A 224 -4.53 10.34 -8.47
N PHE A 225 -4.78 11.64 -8.65
CA PHE A 225 -5.71 12.16 -9.64
C PHE A 225 -4.95 12.64 -10.87
N GLN A 226 -5.19 12.02 -12.02
CA GLN A 226 -4.46 12.30 -13.26
C GLN A 226 -4.49 13.78 -13.66
N SER A 227 -5.62 14.46 -13.43
CA SER A 227 -5.85 15.87 -13.76
C SER A 227 -4.95 16.85 -12.99
N TYR A 228 -4.44 16.46 -11.81
CA TYR A 228 -3.70 17.37 -10.92
C TYR A 228 -2.20 17.06 -10.85
N LYS A 229 -1.72 15.99 -11.51
CA LYS A 229 -0.29 15.67 -11.58
C LYS A 229 0.53 16.83 -12.16
N SER A 230 0.10 17.42 -13.28
CA SER A 230 0.79 18.54 -13.93
C SER A 230 0.85 19.80 -13.07
N VAL A 231 -0.16 20.01 -12.21
CA VAL A 231 -0.19 21.13 -11.26
C VAL A 231 0.88 20.96 -10.18
N LEU A 232 1.02 19.74 -9.62
CA LEU A 232 2.08 19.44 -8.66
C LEU A 232 3.48 19.62 -9.28
N ILE A 233 3.65 19.17 -10.53
CA ILE A 233 4.90 19.34 -11.28
C ILE A 233 5.20 20.82 -11.53
N GLY A 234 4.20 21.60 -11.96
CA GLY A 234 4.31 23.06 -12.12
C GLY A 234 4.59 23.79 -10.81
N ALA A 235 4.23 23.20 -9.66
CA ALA A 235 4.56 23.71 -8.34
C ALA A 235 5.97 23.33 -7.87
N GLY A 236 6.75 22.57 -8.64
CA GLY A 236 8.14 22.23 -8.33
C GLY A 236 8.31 21.08 -7.33
N ILE A 237 7.36 20.15 -7.27
CA ILE A 237 7.32 19.09 -6.25
C ILE A 237 8.50 18.11 -6.26
N ILE A 238 9.19 17.91 -7.39
CA ILE A 238 10.17 16.83 -7.56
C ILE A 238 11.36 16.94 -6.60
N ALA A 239 12.00 18.11 -6.52
CA ALA A 239 13.18 18.28 -5.67
C ALA A 239 12.87 18.14 -4.17
N PRO A 240 11.79 18.73 -3.62
CA PRO A 240 11.37 18.46 -2.24
C PRO A 240 11.09 16.97 -1.96
N LEU A 241 10.43 16.24 -2.87
CA LEU A 241 10.20 14.80 -2.67
C LEU A 241 11.50 14.00 -2.61
N ILE A 242 12.50 14.34 -3.42
CA ILE A 242 13.82 13.68 -3.36
C ILE A 242 14.52 13.98 -2.03
N ARG A 243 14.42 15.21 -1.50
CA ARG A 243 14.95 15.52 -0.16
C ARG A 243 14.24 14.72 0.93
N VAL A 244 12.92 14.57 0.85
CA VAL A 244 12.16 13.71 1.77
C VAL A 244 12.62 12.25 1.67
N LEU A 245 12.92 11.73 0.47
CA LEU A 245 13.48 10.39 0.30
C LEU A 245 14.83 10.21 1.01
N GLU A 246 15.66 11.26 1.04
CA GLU A 246 16.99 11.21 1.64
C GLU A 246 16.97 11.32 3.17
N SER A 247 16.16 12.23 3.73
CA SER A 247 16.22 12.60 5.15
C SER A 247 14.92 12.45 5.94
N GLY A 248 13.80 12.08 5.32
CA GLY A 248 12.50 11.97 5.99
C GLY A 248 12.34 10.74 6.90
N THR A 249 11.21 10.67 7.60
CA THR A 249 10.78 9.46 8.32
C THR A 249 10.45 8.33 7.34
N ASP A 250 10.43 7.07 7.79
CA ASP A 250 10.08 5.94 6.92
C ASP A 250 8.74 6.13 6.22
N LEU A 251 7.73 6.64 6.95
CA LEU A 251 6.42 6.94 6.41
C LEU A 251 6.43 8.11 5.40
N SER A 252 7.20 9.17 5.68
CA SER A 252 7.39 10.27 4.73
C SER A 252 8.09 9.82 3.46
N LYS A 253 9.11 8.94 3.57
CA LYS A 253 9.81 8.34 2.44
C LYS A 253 8.86 7.50 1.59
N GLU A 254 7.99 6.71 2.19
CA GLU A 254 6.98 5.94 1.46
C GLU A 254 6.00 6.84 0.70
N PHE A 255 5.48 7.91 1.34
CA PHE A 255 4.62 8.87 0.65
C PHE A 255 5.36 9.56 -0.50
N ALA A 256 6.63 9.92 -0.29
CA ALA A 256 7.43 10.55 -1.32
C ALA A 256 7.71 9.62 -2.50
N ALA A 257 8.11 8.37 -2.24
CA ALA A 257 8.34 7.35 -3.26
C ALA A 257 7.06 7.05 -4.05
N ARG A 258 5.92 6.94 -3.37
CA ARG A 258 4.61 6.71 -3.99
C ARG A 258 4.17 7.89 -4.84
N CYS A 259 4.40 9.12 -4.39
CA CYS A 259 4.12 10.32 -5.17
C CYS A 259 5.03 10.37 -6.42
N LEU A 260 6.34 10.11 -6.27
CA LEU A 260 7.29 10.04 -7.38
C LEU A 260 6.92 8.96 -8.40
N MET A 261 6.49 7.78 -7.95
CA MET A 261 6.04 6.70 -8.83
C MET A 261 4.85 7.13 -9.69
N LYS A 262 3.86 7.80 -9.10
CA LYS A 262 2.68 8.31 -9.82
C LYS A 262 3.00 9.40 -10.84
N VAL A 263 3.92 10.31 -10.51
CA VAL A 263 4.30 11.39 -11.43
C VAL A 263 5.29 10.93 -12.50
N THR A 264 5.93 9.77 -12.35
CA THR A 264 6.84 9.18 -13.34
C THR A 264 6.20 8.16 -14.26
N GLU A 265 4.91 7.85 -14.09
CA GLU A 265 4.19 6.94 -15.00
C GLU A 265 4.37 7.33 -16.48
N ASN A 266 4.55 8.63 -16.76
CA ASN A 266 5.04 9.14 -18.03
C ASN A 266 6.50 9.59 -17.89
N SER A 267 7.32 9.29 -18.91
CA SER A 267 8.77 9.55 -18.92
C SER A 267 9.17 11.04 -18.88
N ASP A 268 8.22 11.97 -18.98
CA ASP A 268 8.47 13.41 -19.08
C ASP A 268 9.24 13.97 -17.88
N ASN A 269 9.03 13.38 -16.69
CA ASN A 269 9.65 13.84 -15.45
C ASN A 269 10.96 13.12 -15.10
N ALA A 270 11.37 12.13 -15.91
CA ALA A 270 12.52 11.29 -15.61
C ALA A 270 13.83 12.09 -15.52
N TRP A 271 14.05 13.02 -16.45
CA TRP A 271 15.21 13.89 -16.46
C TRP A 271 15.28 14.81 -15.23
N SER A 272 14.14 15.36 -14.79
CA SER A 272 14.12 16.22 -13.61
C SER A 272 14.48 15.43 -12.34
N ILE A 273 13.99 14.19 -12.21
CA ILE A 273 14.37 13.32 -11.09
C ILE A 273 15.86 13.01 -11.13
N SER A 274 16.39 12.66 -12.30
CA SER A 274 17.82 12.39 -12.46
C SER A 274 18.68 13.62 -12.14
N ALA A 275 18.29 14.80 -12.60
CA ALA A 275 19.02 16.06 -12.38
C ALA A 275 19.06 16.46 -10.89
N HIS A 276 18.06 16.07 -10.12
CA HIS A 276 18.01 16.29 -8.67
C HIS A 276 18.61 15.16 -7.84
N GLY A 277 19.33 14.20 -8.46
CA GLY A 277 19.99 13.10 -7.75
C GLY A 277 19.03 11.98 -7.30
N GLY A 278 17.78 11.99 -7.77
CA GLY A 278 16.76 11.04 -7.34
C GLY A 278 17.09 9.59 -7.69
N VAL A 279 17.77 9.33 -8.81
CA VAL A 279 18.18 7.96 -9.18
C VAL A 279 19.14 7.39 -8.13
N THR A 280 20.13 8.16 -7.70
CA THR A 280 21.08 7.76 -6.65
C THR A 280 20.37 7.56 -5.30
N ALA A 281 19.42 8.43 -4.94
CA ALA A 281 18.63 8.26 -3.71
C ALA A 281 17.80 6.96 -3.73
N LEU A 282 17.17 6.64 -4.86
CA LEU A 282 16.40 5.41 -5.04
C LEU A 282 17.28 4.15 -5.01
N LEU A 283 18.46 4.19 -5.65
CA LEU A 283 19.43 3.08 -5.59
C LEU A 283 19.90 2.83 -4.16
N LYS A 284 20.18 3.87 -3.37
CA LYS A 284 20.53 3.71 -1.95
C LYS A 284 19.44 3.02 -1.13
N ILE A 285 18.16 3.28 -1.44
CA ILE A 285 17.03 2.59 -0.80
C ILE A 285 17.04 1.10 -1.16
N CYS A 286 17.25 0.78 -2.44
CA CYS A 286 17.31 -0.62 -2.90
C CYS A 286 18.51 -1.38 -2.32
N CYS A 287 19.70 -0.76 -2.27
CA CYS A 287 20.94 -1.38 -1.77
C CYS A 287 21.01 -1.51 -0.24
N ASN A 288 20.27 -0.68 0.50
CA ASN A 288 20.21 -0.76 1.97
C ASN A 288 18.94 -1.49 2.44
N SER A 289 18.62 -2.60 1.78
CA SER A 289 17.37 -3.34 1.95
C SER A 289 17.13 -3.87 3.37
N SER A 290 18.20 -4.08 4.16
CA SER A 290 18.09 -4.47 5.57
C SER A 290 17.59 -3.36 6.50
N HIS A 291 17.64 -2.10 6.06
CA HIS A 291 17.31 -0.93 6.85
C HIS A 291 16.07 -0.19 6.36
N CYS A 292 15.43 -0.66 5.29
CA CYS A 292 14.25 -0.04 4.70
C CYS A 292 13.05 -0.99 4.80
N GLY A 293 11.85 -0.43 4.99
CA GLY A 293 10.60 -1.19 4.92
C GLY A 293 10.38 -1.78 3.51
N SER A 294 9.69 -2.92 3.43
CA SER A 294 9.47 -3.61 2.15
C SER A 294 8.65 -2.81 1.16
N GLU A 295 7.66 -2.06 1.64
CA GLU A 295 6.86 -1.12 0.82
C GLU A 295 7.74 -0.03 0.20
N LEU A 296 8.66 0.57 0.97
CA LEU A 296 9.56 1.61 0.46
C LEU A 296 10.48 1.07 -0.64
N ILE A 297 11.03 -0.14 -0.47
CA ILE A 297 11.87 -0.81 -1.48
C ILE A 297 11.06 -1.09 -2.74
N ALA A 298 9.83 -1.61 -2.59
CA ALA A 298 8.93 -1.89 -3.69
C ALA A 298 8.59 -0.63 -4.50
N LEU A 299 8.29 0.47 -3.81
CA LEU A 299 8.06 1.77 -4.43
C LEU A 299 9.31 2.29 -5.13
N ALA A 300 10.49 2.17 -4.52
CA ALA A 300 11.74 2.60 -5.15
C ALA A 300 12.04 1.83 -6.45
N CYS A 301 11.86 0.50 -6.44
CA CYS A 301 11.93 -0.33 -7.65
C CYS A 301 10.89 0.12 -8.70
N GLY A 302 9.68 0.48 -8.27
CA GLY A 302 8.63 1.01 -9.15
C GLY A 302 9.00 2.33 -9.82
N VAL A 303 9.57 3.28 -9.07
CA VAL A 303 10.07 4.55 -9.64
C VAL A 303 11.22 4.25 -10.62
N LEU A 304 12.21 3.45 -10.23
CA LEU A 304 13.33 3.08 -11.11
C LEU A 304 12.84 2.43 -12.40
N LYS A 305 11.83 1.54 -12.33
CA LYS A 305 11.23 0.89 -13.50
C LYS A 305 10.66 1.91 -14.50
N ASN A 306 10.05 2.98 -14.00
CA ASN A 306 9.55 4.06 -14.85
C ASN A 306 10.72 4.87 -15.48
N LEU A 307 11.80 5.08 -14.74
CA LEU A 307 12.94 5.90 -15.15
C LEU A 307 13.86 5.20 -16.18
N VAL A 308 14.05 3.88 -16.07
CA VAL A 308 14.95 3.11 -16.96
C VAL A 308 14.42 2.98 -18.40
N GLY A 309 13.25 3.53 -18.71
CA GLY A 309 12.83 3.76 -20.09
C GLY A 309 13.66 4.83 -20.82
N VAL A 310 14.37 5.69 -20.08
CA VAL A 310 15.35 6.63 -20.63
C VAL A 310 16.73 5.97 -20.63
N GLU A 311 17.32 5.83 -21.82
CA GLU A 311 18.56 5.07 -22.03
C GLU A 311 19.75 5.60 -21.22
N GLU A 312 19.89 6.91 -21.05
CA GLU A 312 20.95 7.52 -20.25
C GLU A 312 20.81 7.19 -18.76
N ILE A 313 19.58 7.19 -18.24
CA ILE A 313 19.30 6.82 -16.84
C ILE A 313 19.54 5.32 -16.66
N LYS A 314 19.07 4.49 -17.60
CA LYS A 314 19.31 3.04 -17.59
C LYS A 314 20.80 2.73 -17.56
N ARG A 315 21.60 3.41 -18.37
CA ARG A 315 23.07 3.28 -18.38
C ARG A 315 23.69 3.68 -17.05
N PHE A 316 23.26 4.80 -16.47
CA PHE A 316 23.72 5.23 -15.14
C PHE A 316 23.43 4.18 -14.06
N VAL A 317 22.21 3.62 -14.04
CA VAL A 317 21.83 2.54 -13.09
C VAL A 317 22.74 1.31 -13.23
N VAL A 318 23.12 0.95 -14.46
CA VAL A 318 24.06 -0.15 -14.73
C VAL A 318 25.48 0.20 -14.28
N GLU A 319 25.97 1.41 -14.57
CA GLU A 319 27.30 1.89 -14.18
C GLU A 319 27.48 1.92 -12.65
N GLU A 320 26.40 2.18 -11.90
CA GLU A 320 26.36 2.09 -10.43
C GLU A 320 26.34 0.64 -9.88
N GLY A 321 26.39 -0.38 -10.75
CA GLY A 321 26.46 -1.79 -10.35
C GLY A 321 25.14 -2.36 -9.81
N ALA A 322 24.01 -1.68 -10.05
CA ALA A 322 22.73 -2.03 -9.41
C ALA A 322 22.13 -3.39 -9.84
N ILE A 323 22.61 -3.98 -10.95
CA ILE A 323 22.10 -5.27 -11.45
C ILE A 323 22.27 -6.39 -10.41
N SER A 324 23.43 -6.46 -9.76
CA SER A 324 23.71 -7.49 -8.74
C SER A 324 22.73 -7.35 -7.56
N GLU A 325 22.51 -6.12 -7.10
CA GLU A 325 21.56 -5.83 -6.02
C GLU A 325 20.13 -6.21 -6.39
N PHE A 326 19.67 -5.88 -7.60
CA PHE A 326 18.32 -6.24 -8.02
C PHE A 326 18.16 -7.77 -8.12
N VAL A 327 19.19 -8.49 -8.54
CA VAL A 327 19.16 -9.97 -8.55
C VAL A 327 19.11 -10.53 -7.12
N GLU A 328 19.78 -9.92 -6.14
CA GLU A 328 19.64 -10.26 -4.73
C GLU A 328 18.24 -9.93 -4.17
N LEU A 329 17.66 -8.78 -4.52
CA LEU A 329 16.27 -8.44 -4.16
C LEU A 329 15.26 -9.44 -4.76
N ALA A 330 15.50 -9.94 -5.97
CA ALA A 330 14.69 -11.01 -6.56
C ALA A 330 14.78 -12.33 -5.76
N ARG A 331 15.82 -12.50 -4.93
CA ARG A 331 15.96 -13.62 -4.00
C ARG A 331 15.34 -13.37 -2.62
N SER A 332 14.71 -12.23 -2.40
CA SER A 332 14.02 -11.91 -1.14
C SER A 332 12.94 -12.95 -0.79
N LYS A 333 12.68 -13.10 0.51
CA LYS A 333 11.53 -13.85 1.04
C LYS A 333 10.24 -13.02 1.00
N ASP A 334 10.38 -11.70 0.95
CA ASP A 334 9.26 -10.80 0.77
C ASP A 334 8.84 -10.82 -0.71
N GLU A 335 7.63 -11.33 -0.95
CA GLU A 335 7.12 -11.53 -2.29
C GLU A 335 6.92 -10.20 -3.05
N VAL A 336 6.59 -9.11 -2.35
CA VAL A 336 6.40 -7.79 -2.96
C VAL A 336 7.73 -7.28 -3.51
N ILE A 337 8.79 -7.33 -2.70
CA ILE A 337 10.15 -6.96 -3.12
C ILE A 337 10.60 -7.83 -4.29
N GLN A 338 10.39 -9.14 -4.18
CA GLN A 338 10.76 -10.10 -5.23
C GLN A 338 10.08 -9.76 -6.57
N ILE A 339 8.77 -9.54 -6.57
CA ILE A 339 8.01 -9.21 -7.79
C ILE A 339 8.48 -7.88 -8.38
N CYS A 340 8.60 -6.83 -7.56
CA CYS A 340 9.00 -5.50 -8.02
C CYS A 340 10.42 -5.50 -8.61
N SER A 341 11.35 -6.22 -7.99
CA SER A 341 12.72 -6.35 -8.51
C SER A 341 12.76 -7.11 -9.84
N LEU A 342 12.01 -8.21 -9.96
CA LEU A 342 11.94 -8.97 -11.21
C LEU A 342 11.32 -8.16 -12.35
N ASP A 343 10.31 -7.35 -12.06
CA ASP A 343 9.69 -6.45 -13.03
C ASP A 343 10.67 -5.37 -13.52
N LEU A 344 11.48 -4.81 -12.61
CA LEU A 344 12.54 -3.86 -12.94
C LEU A 344 13.63 -4.51 -13.82
N LEU A 345 14.15 -5.67 -13.41
CA LEU A 345 15.14 -6.43 -14.17
C LEU A 345 14.66 -6.78 -15.58
N GLN A 346 13.40 -7.22 -15.71
CA GLN A 346 12.80 -7.50 -17.01
C GLN A 346 12.69 -6.26 -17.90
N THR A 347 12.36 -5.12 -17.32
CA THR A 347 12.26 -3.84 -18.04
C THR A 347 13.64 -3.41 -18.54
N MET A 348 14.67 -3.50 -17.70
CA MET A 348 16.05 -3.20 -18.09
C MET A 348 16.60 -4.17 -19.15
N ALA A 349 16.25 -5.46 -19.05
CA ALA A 349 16.66 -6.49 -19.99
C ALA A 349 15.98 -6.40 -21.37
N TYR A 350 14.89 -5.62 -21.48
CA TYR A 350 14.11 -5.53 -22.70
C TYR A 350 14.95 -4.96 -23.85
N ARG A 351 15.14 -5.77 -24.91
CA ARG A 351 15.95 -5.43 -26.09
C ARG A 351 17.43 -5.07 -25.80
N ASP A 352 17.93 -5.40 -24.61
CA ASP A 352 19.33 -5.13 -24.22
C ASP A 352 20.09 -6.42 -23.91
N GLU A 353 20.90 -6.89 -24.87
CA GLU A 353 21.70 -8.12 -24.72
C GLU A 353 22.76 -8.03 -23.63
N SER A 354 23.33 -6.84 -23.44
CA SER A 354 24.39 -6.60 -22.47
C SER A 354 23.86 -6.76 -21.04
N ILE A 355 22.69 -6.17 -20.76
CA ILE A 355 22.02 -6.27 -19.47
C ILE A 355 21.53 -7.70 -19.24
N ARG A 356 20.97 -8.38 -20.25
CA ARG A 356 20.60 -9.80 -20.12
C ARG A 356 21.79 -10.64 -19.68
N LYS A 357 22.95 -10.44 -20.30
CA LYS A 357 24.18 -11.16 -19.95
C LYS A 357 24.60 -10.88 -18.51
N MET A 358 24.62 -9.62 -18.07
CA MET A 358 24.95 -9.26 -16.67
C MET A 358 23.99 -9.93 -15.68
N ILE A 359 22.68 -9.90 -15.92
CA ILE A 359 21.69 -10.56 -15.06
C ILE A 359 21.97 -12.07 -14.94
N ILE A 360 22.38 -12.72 -16.03
CA ILE A 360 22.70 -14.15 -16.04
C ILE A 360 23.98 -14.42 -15.23
N GLU A 361 25.02 -13.60 -15.41
CA GLU A 361 26.30 -13.70 -14.68
C GLU A 361 26.11 -13.53 -13.17
N GLU A 362 25.20 -12.65 -12.75
CA GLU A 362 24.79 -12.46 -11.34
C GLU A 362 23.87 -13.58 -10.81
N GLY A 363 23.60 -14.61 -11.61
CA GLY A 363 22.80 -15.77 -11.21
C GLY A 363 21.28 -15.55 -11.25
N GLY A 364 20.79 -14.62 -12.07
CA GLY A 364 19.36 -14.31 -12.22
C GLY A 364 18.52 -15.51 -12.67
N ILE A 365 19.08 -16.44 -13.48
CA ILE A 365 18.39 -17.67 -13.89
C ILE A 365 18.03 -18.52 -12.67
N SER A 366 18.97 -18.71 -11.74
CA SER A 366 18.74 -19.49 -10.51
C SER A 366 17.68 -18.84 -9.63
N ALA A 367 17.69 -17.50 -9.51
CA ALA A 367 16.69 -16.76 -8.77
C ALA A 367 15.27 -16.97 -9.35
N LEU A 368 15.12 -16.85 -10.67
CA LEU A 368 13.85 -17.08 -11.37
C LEU A 368 13.35 -18.53 -11.23
N VAL A 369 14.23 -19.50 -11.44
CA VAL A 369 13.88 -20.93 -11.38
C VAL A 369 13.46 -21.35 -9.97
N ARG A 370 14.08 -20.79 -8.92
CA ARG A 370 13.73 -21.07 -7.53
C ARG A 370 12.30 -20.65 -7.17
N ILE A 371 11.80 -19.55 -7.77
CA ILE A 371 10.42 -19.10 -7.59
C ILE A 371 9.44 -20.11 -8.20
N LEU A 372 9.88 -20.81 -9.24
CA LEU A 372 9.12 -21.85 -9.92
C LEU A 372 9.29 -23.23 -9.28
N ASP A 373 9.92 -23.37 -8.11
CA ASP A 373 9.88 -24.63 -7.38
C ASP A 373 8.42 -24.92 -6.96
N PRO A 374 7.82 -26.06 -7.36
CA PRO A 374 6.49 -26.47 -6.93
C PRO A 374 6.29 -26.49 -5.41
N LYS A 375 7.36 -26.67 -4.64
CA LYS A 375 7.34 -26.68 -3.16
C LYS A 375 7.36 -25.28 -2.56
N SER A 376 7.64 -24.26 -3.36
CA SER A 376 7.67 -22.86 -2.91
C SER A 376 6.26 -22.37 -2.60
N SER A 377 6.10 -21.67 -1.47
CA SER A 377 4.81 -21.11 -1.02
C SER A 377 4.45 -19.76 -1.65
N VAL A 378 5.13 -19.37 -2.73
CA VAL A 378 4.87 -18.09 -3.45
C VAL A 378 3.50 -18.08 -4.14
N SER A 379 2.95 -16.89 -4.38
CA SER A 379 1.66 -16.77 -5.09
C SER A 379 1.78 -17.12 -6.59
N THR A 380 0.62 -17.32 -7.23
CA THR A 380 0.49 -17.41 -8.69
C THR A 380 1.12 -16.21 -9.39
N LYS A 381 0.97 -15.00 -8.82
CA LYS A 381 1.49 -13.77 -9.42
C LYS A 381 3.02 -13.79 -9.53
N ALA A 382 3.73 -14.20 -8.48
CA ALA A 382 5.18 -14.34 -8.51
C ALA A 382 5.63 -15.37 -9.56
N ARG A 383 4.92 -16.50 -9.67
CA ARG A 383 5.21 -17.52 -10.70
C ARG A 383 5.03 -16.96 -12.11
N GLU A 384 3.96 -16.20 -12.35
CA GLU A 384 3.73 -15.58 -13.66
C GLU A 384 4.85 -14.58 -14.02
N VAL A 385 5.29 -13.78 -13.05
CA VAL A 385 6.41 -12.84 -13.23
C VAL A 385 7.70 -13.60 -13.53
N ALA A 386 7.98 -14.68 -12.81
CA ALA A 386 9.17 -15.51 -13.04
C ALA A 386 9.17 -16.18 -14.43
N PHE A 387 8.05 -16.73 -14.88
CA PHE A 387 7.94 -17.30 -16.22
C PHE A 387 8.17 -16.24 -17.32
N ARG A 388 7.58 -15.04 -17.19
CA ARG A 388 7.84 -13.92 -18.11
C ARG A 388 9.30 -13.49 -18.08
N GLY A 389 9.92 -13.47 -16.90
CA GLY A 389 11.33 -13.17 -16.72
C GLY A 389 12.24 -14.15 -17.45
N ILE A 390 12.00 -15.45 -17.29
CA ILE A 390 12.75 -16.49 -18.02
C ILE A 390 12.58 -16.31 -19.52
N ALA A 391 11.36 -16.02 -19.99
CA ALA A 391 11.12 -15.84 -21.42
C ALA A 391 11.90 -14.65 -22.01
N ASN A 392 11.89 -13.51 -21.30
CA ASN A 392 12.57 -12.30 -21.75
C ASN A 392 14.10 -12.38 -21.63
N ILE A 393 14.62 -13.00 -20.56
CA ILE A 393 16.06 -12.98 -20.26
C ILE A 393 16.79 -14.16 -20.91
N CYS A 394 16.18 -15.35 -20.94
CA CYS A 394 16.91 -16.59 -21.25
C CYS A 394 16.74 -17.06 -22.70
N PHE A 395 15.60 -16.86 -23.35
CA PHE A 395 15.33 -17.47 -24.67
C PHE A 395 16.05 -16.79 -25.85
N SER A 396 16.87 -15.77 -25.59
CA SER A 396 17.70 -15.13 -26.61
C SER A 396 19.07 -15.80 -26.81
N SER A 397 19.51 -16.71 -25.92
CA SER A 397 20.84 -17.30 -25.96
C SER A 397 20.84 -18.79 -25.64
N GLU A 398 21.54 -19.57 -26.46
CA GLU A 398 21.71 -21.02 -26.25
C GLU A 398 22.43 -21.33 -24.94
N ASN A 399 23.37 -20.47 -24.51
CA ASN A 399 24.05 -20.62 -23.23
C ASN A 399 23.05 -20.56 -22.06
N SER A 400 22.13 -19.60 -22.07
CA SER A 400 21.10 -19.46 -21.04
C SER A 400 20.16 -20.67 -21.01
N ILE A 401 19.82 -21.21 -22.18
CA ILE A 401 19.02 -22.44 -22.28
C ILE A 401 19.79 -23.62 -21.68
N SER A 402 21.09 -23.74 -21.93
CA SER A 402 21.91 -24.81 -21.34
C SER A 402 21.91 -24.75 -19.81
N ILE A 403 21.98 -23.53 -19.24
CA ILE A 403 21.88 -23.32 -17.78
C ILE A 403 20.49 -23.72 -17.29
N LEU A 404 19.41 -23.31 -17.96
CA LEU A 404 18.05 -23.70 -17.60
C LEU A 404 17.85 -25.22 -17.58
N LEU A 405 18.38 -25.93 -18.57
CA LEU A 405 18.33 -27.39 -18.65
C LEU A 405 19.05 -28.06 -17.46
N ASN A 406 20.07 -27.42 -16.90
CA ASN A 406 20.80 -27.88 -15.72
C ASN A 406 20.12 -27.51 -14.39
N CYS A 407 19.07 -26.68 -14.39
CA CYS A 407 18.47 -26.12 -13.17
C CYS A 407 17.11 -26.71 -12.77
N ALA A 408 16.81 -27.99 -13.00
CA ALA A 408 15.48 -28.60 -12.71
C ALA A 408 14.26 -27.88 -13.34
N PHE A 409 14.48 -26.89 -14.20
CA PHE A 409 13.42 -26.08 -14.81
C PHE A 409 12.46 -26.92 -15.65
N MET A 410 12.98 -27.96 -16.30
CA MET A 410 12.18 -28.92 -17.07
C MET A 410 11.13 -29.62 -16.21
N ASP A 411 11.49 -30.01 -14.99
CA ASP A 411 10.58 -30.66 -14.06
C ASP A 411 9.52 -29.67 -13.56
N HIS A 412 9.92 -28.42 -13.32
CA HIS A 412 9.00 -27.35 -12.92
C HIS A 412 7.96 -27.04 -14.02
N ILE A 413 8.40 -26.93 -15.29
CA ILE A 413 7.47 -26.74 -16.41
C ILE A 413 6.47 -27.90 -16.48
N LEU A 414 6.96 -29.15 -16.43
CA LEU A 414 6.09 -30.32 -16.53
C LEU A 414 5.07 -30.38 -15.38
N TYR A 415 5.50 -30.04 -14.17
CA TYR A 415 4.63 -29.93 -13.01
C TYR A 415 3.53 -28.90 -13.26
N PHE A 416 3.88 -27.68 -13.64
CA PHE A 416 2.88 -26.62 -13.84
C PHE A 416 1.98 -26.86 -15.04
N LEU A 417 2.45 -27.50 -16.11
CA LEU A 417 1.59 -27.96 -17.20
C LEU A 417 0.53 -28.96 -16.72
N SER A 418 0.86 -29.80 -15.73
CA SER A 418 -0.03 -30.86 -15.26
C SER A 418 -0.95 -30.43 -14.13
N TYR A 419 -0.47 -29.56 -13.24
CA TYR A 419 -1.12 -29.24 -11.96
C TYR A 419 -1.25 -27.73 -11.68
N GLY A 420 -0.72 -26.87 -12.55
CA GLY A 420 -0.78 -25.42 -12.37
C GLY A 420 -2.19 -24.85 -12.61
N GLU A 421 -2.42 -23.64 -12.12
CA GLU A 421 -3.58 -22.83 -12.50
C GLU A 421 -3.51 -22.47 -13.99
N VAL A 422 -4.66 -22.14 -14.60
CA VAL A 422 -4.78 -21.91 -16.05
C VAL A 422 -3.76 -20.86 -16.56
N SER A 423 -3.58 -19.75 -15.85
CA SER A 423 -2.63 -18.70 -16.25
C SER A 423 -1.17 -19.19 -16.22
N VAL A 424 -0.81 -20.01 -15.24
CA VAL A 424 0.55 -20.58 -15.11
C VAL A 424 0.76 -21.73 -16.10
N GLN A 425 -0.26 -22.54 -16.38
CA GLN A 425 -0.24 -23.57 -17.43
C GLN A 425 0.07 -22.97 -18.79
N GLU A 426 -0.59 -21.87 -19.15
CA GLU A 426 -0.33 -21.16 -20.41
C GLU A 426 1.11 -20.64 -20.51
N LEU A 427 1.65 -20.09 -19.41
CA LEU A 427 3.03 -19.62 -19.37
C LEU A 427 4.05 -20.77 -19.39
N ALA A 428 3.75 -21.88 -18.72
CA ALA A 428 4.56 -23.09 -18.77
C ALA A 428 4.56 -23.69 -20.19
N LEU A 429 3.42 -23.67 -20.89
CA LEU A 429 3.31 -24.09 -22.29
C LEU A 429 4.12 -23.18 -23.22
N LYS A 430 4.04 -21.86 -23.01
CA LYS A 430 4.90 -20.88 -23.71
C LYS A 430 6.38 -21.18 -23.50
N ALA A 431 6.80 -21.43 -22.26
CA ALA A 431 8.18 -21.77 -21.97
C ALA A 431 8.62 -23.08 -22.66
N ALA A 432 7.77 -24.12 -22.64
CA ALA A 432 8.02 -25.37 -23.35
C ALA A 432 8.15 -25.16 -24.87
N PHE A 433 7.27 -24.35 -25.45
CA PHE A 433 7.29 -23.99 -26.87
C PHE A 433 8.60 -23.30 -27.26
N TRP A 434 9.01 -22.27 -26.53
CA TRP A 434 10.26 -21.54 -26.81
C TRP A 434 11.51 -22.41 -26.63
N LEU A 435 11.60 -23.18 -25.55
CA LEU A 435 12.71 -24.11 -25.33
C LEU A 435 12.84 -25.11 -26.49
N CYS A 436 11.70 -25.67 -26.92
CA CYS A 436 11.63 -26.63 -28.01
C CYS A 436 11.99 -25.98 -29.36
N GLY A 437 11.58 -24.73 -29.60
CA GLY A 437 11.92 -23.99 -30.81
C GLY A 437 13.41 -23.66 -30.93
N THR A 438 14.06 -23.36 -29.80
CA THR A 438 15.42 -22.80 -29.79
C THR A 438 16.53 -23.85 -29.57
N SER A 439 16.28 -24.95 -28.87
CA SER A 439 17.33 -25.92 -28.51
C SER A 439 17.00 -27.37 -28.88
N GLU A 440 17.88 -28.00 -29.66
CA GLU A 440 17.80 -29.44 -29.97
C GLU A 440 17.97 -30.33 -28.74
N GLU A 441 18.78 -29.90 -27.77
CA GLU A 441 18.95 -30.65 -26.52
C GLU A 441 17.69 -30.61 -25.67
N ALA A 442 17.02 -29.44 -25.59
CA ALA A 442 15.73 -29.33 -24.93
C ALA A 442 14.69 -30.28 -25.53
N LYS A 443 14.63 -30.44 -26.87
CA LYS A 443 13.73 -31.41 -27.54
C LYS A 443 13.95 -32.83 -27.03
N LYS A 444 15.20 -33.27 -26.88
CA LYS A 444 15.54 -34.62 -26.39
C LYS A 444 15.11 -34.78 -24.93
N VAL A 445 15.48 -33.82 -24.08
CA VAL A 445 15.16 -33.83 -22.64
C VAL A 445 13.64 -33.84 -22.42
N MET A 446 12.88 -33.01 -23.13
CA MET A 446 11.41 -33.00 -23.06
C MET A 446 10.78 -34.35 -23.45
N GLY A 447 11.34 -35.03 -24.45
CA GLY A 447 10.86 -36.34 -24.88
C GLY A 447 11.16 -37.45 -23.88
N ASP A 448 12.22 -37.30 -23.08
CA ASP A 448 12.56 -38.19 -21.98
C ASP A 448 11.78 -37.89 -20.70
N ALA A 449 11.45 -36.61 -20.44
CA ALA A 449 10.77 -36.13 -19.24
C ALA A 449 9.24 -36.34 -19.24
N GLY A 450 8.63 -36.78 -20.35
CA GLY A 450 7.19 -37.08 -20.38
C GLY A 450 6.29 -35.88 -20.71
N PHE A 451 6.80 -34.91 -21.47
CA PHE A 451 6.00 -33.77 -21.95
C PHE A 451 4.92 -34.20 -22.96
N MET A 452 5.19 -35.21 -23.79
CA MET A 452 4.32 -35.57 -24.92
C MET A 452 2.87 -35.92 -24.51
N PRO A 453 2.61 -36.76 -23.49
CA PRO A 453 1.25 -37.03 -23.05
C PRO A 453 0.52 -35.80 -22.49
N VAL A 454 1.26 -34.90 -21.83
CA VAL A 454 0.69 -33.66 -21.28
C VAL A 454 0.29 -32.72 -22.42
N LEU A 455 1.18 -32.51 -23.40
CA LEU A 455 0.90 -31.67 -24.57
C LEU A 455 -0.27 -32.20 -25.41
N VAL A 456 -0.44 -33.53 -25.53
CA VAL A 456 -1.59 -34.13 -26.23
C VAL A 456 -2.91 -33.71 -25.57
N LYS A 457 -2.97 -33.58 -24.24
CA LYS A 457 -4.18 -33.07 -23.55
C LYS A 457 -4.49 -31.62 -23.91
N PHE A 458 -3.47 -30.79 -24.11
CA PHE A 458 -3.66 -29.39 -24.50
C PHE A 458 -4.19 -29.21 -25.94
N LEU A 459 -4.14 -30.25 -26.78
CA LEU A 459 -4.77 -30.21 -28.10
C LEU A 459 -6.30 -30.10 -28.03
N ASP A 460 -6.91 -30.51 -26.92
CA ASP A 460 -8.35 -30.37 -26.67
C ASP A 460 -8.70 -29.09 -25.87
N SER A 461 -7.77 -28.12 -25.80
CA SER A 461 -8.05 -26.84 -25.16
C SER A 461 -9.12 -26.04 -25.90
N LYS A 462 -9.87 -25.21 -25.15
CA LYS A 462 -10.87 -24.29 -25.72
C LYS A 462 -10.22 -23.16 -26.53
N SER A 463 -9.03 -22.70 -26.13
CA SER A 463 -8.30 -21.64 -26.85
C SER A 463 -7.58 -22.22 -28.06
N PHE A 464 -7.76 -21.59 -29.22
CA PHE A 464 -7.05 -21.98 -30.44
C PHE A 464 -5.54 -21.76 -30.30
N GLU A 465 -5.12 -20.67 -29.65
CA GLU A 465 -3.72 -20.33 -29.42
C GLU A 465 -3.01 -21.39 -28.57
N ILE A 466 -3.67 -21.92 -27.54
CA ILE A 466 -3.13 -23.00 -26.70
C ILE A 466 -2.99 -24.30 -27.53
N ARG A 467 -4.00 -24.62 -28.34
CA ARG A 467 -3.97 -25.81 -29.21
C ARG A 467 -2.86 -25.73 -30.25
N GLU A 468 -2.71 -24.57 -30.88
CA GLU A 468 -1.67 -24.30 -31.87
C GLU A 468 -0.28 -24.45 -31.25
N MET A 469 -0.04 -23.80 -30.11
CA MET A 469 1.24 -23.88 -29.41
C MET A 469 1.58 -25.31 -28.95
N ALA A 470 0.61 -26.06 -28.44
CA ALA A 470 0.81 -27.46 -28.08
C ALA A 470 1.14 -28.33 -29.30
N ALA A 471 0.44 -28.13 -30.42
CA ALA A 471 0.66 -28.88 -31.66
C ALA A 471 2.02 -28.57 -32.29
N GLU A 472 2.44 -27.31 -32.30
CA GLU A 472 3.75 -26.90 -32.79
C GLU A 472 4.88 -27.44 -31.90
N THR A 473 4.72 -27.34 -30.57
CA THR A 473 5.67 -27.92 -29.61
C THR A 473 5.82 -29.42 -29.82
N LEU A 474 4.70 -30.16 -29.95
CA LEU A 474 4.71 -31.59 -30.25
C LEU A 474 5.38 -31.88 -31.60
N SER A 475 5.03 -31.14 -32.64
CA SER A 475 5.60 -31.32 -33.99
C SER A 475 7.11 -31.12 -33.98
N SER A 476 7.61 -30.12 -33.26
CA SER A 476 9.03 -29.82 -33.09
C SER A 476 9.75 -30.91 -32.30
N MET A 477 9.17 -31.39 -31.20
CA MET A 477 9.71 -32.51 -30.43
C MET A 477 9.81 -33.81 -31.26
N LEU A 478 8.86 -34.03 -32.17
CA LEU A 478 8.79 -35.20 -33.04
C LEU A 478 9.78 -35.15 -34.21
N ILE A 479 10.52 -34.06 -34.42
CA ILE A 479 11.66 -34.10 -35.36
C ILE A 479 12.69 -35.13 -34.87
N VAL A 480 12.89 -35.21 -33.54
CA VAL A 480 13.83 -36.14 -32.90
C VAL A 480 13.36 -37.60 -33.06
N PRO A 481 14.14 -38.50 -33.68
CA PRO A 481 13.74 -39.90 -33.92
C PRO A 481 13.39 -40.69 -32.66
N LYS A 482 14.12 -40.46 -31.56
CA LYS A 482 13.88 -41.12 -30.26
C LYS A 482 12.49 -40.76 -29.70
N ASN A 483 12.12 -39.48 -29.78
CA ASN A 483 10.83 -38.98 -29.31
C ASN A 483 9.68 -39.56 -30.13
N ARG A 484 9.82 -39.65 -31.46
CA ARG A 484 8.83 -40.31 -32.32
C ARG A 484 8.54 -41.74 -31.90
N LYS A 485 9.58 -42.54 -31.65
CA LYS A 485 9.41 -43.93 -31.21
C LYS A 485 8.64 -44.01 -29.90
N LYS A 486 9.00 -43.17 -28.92
CA LYS A 486 8.31 -43.09 -27.63
C LYS A 486 6.86 -42.64 -27.77
N PHE A 487 6.59 -41.68 -28.64
CA PHE A 487 5.25 -41.18 -28.90
C PHE A 487 4.33 -42.29 -29.43
N VAL A 488 4.79 -43.05 -30.42
CA VAL A 488 4.02 -44.14 -31.05
C VAL A 488 3.82 -45.33 -30.10
N GLN A 489 4.74 -45.55 -29.15
CA GLN A 489 4.62 -46.62 -28.15
C GLN A 489 3.57 -46.33 -27.07
N ASN A 490 3.15 -45.07 -26.92
CA ASN A 490 2.12 -44.69 -25.97
C ASN A 490 0.75 -44.71 -26.66
N ASP A 491 0.00 -45.80 -26.45
CA ASP A 491 -1.31 -46.02 -27.08
C ASP A 491 -2.32 -44.90 -26.79
N GLN A 492 -2.25 -44.26 -25.61
CA GLN A 492 -3.13 -43.15 -25.25
C GLN A 492 -2.91 -41.93 -26.14
N ASN A 493 -1.64 -41.60 -26.44
CA ASN A 493 -1.32 -40.47 -27.31
C ASN A 493 -1.85 -40.68 -28.73
N VAL A 494 -1.72 -41.90 -29.25
CA VAL A 494 -2.21 -42.27 -30.58
C VAL A 494 -3.73 -42.28 -30.62
N GLN A 495 -4.39 -42.79 -29.57
CA GLN A 495 -5.84 -42.84 -29.48
C GLN A 495 -6.46 -41.44 -29.46
N VAL A 496 -5.92 -40.52 -28.64
CA VAL A 496 -6.43 -39.14 -28.57
C VAL A 496 -6.27 -38.44 -29.92
N LEU A 497 -5.12 -38.56 -30.59
CA LEU A 497 -4.94 -37.99 -31.92
C LEU A 497 -5.93 -38.56 -32.95
N LEU A 498 -6.23 -39.86 -32.90
CA LEU A 498 -7.20 -40.49 -33.80
C LEU A 498 -8.63 -40.04 -33.54
N GLN A 499 -9.01 -39.86 -32.26
CA GLN A 499 -10.32 -39.32 -31.89
C GLN A 499 -10.51 -37.89 -32.42
N MET A 500 -9.49 -37.04 -32.29
CA MET A 500 -9.55 -35.65 -32.77
C MET A 500 -9.55 -35.52 -34.31
N LEU A 501 -9.22 -36.60 -35.03
CA LEU A 501 -9.29 -36.68 -36.50
C LEU A 501 -10.65 -37.17 -37.00
N ASP A 502 -11.55 -37.62 -36.11
CA ASP A 502 -12.86 -38.11 -36.49
C ASP A 502 -13.71 -36.95 -37.05
N PRO A 503 -14.25 -37.06 -38.28
CA PRO A 503 -15.02 -35.99 -38.93
C PRO A 503 -16.28 -35.51 -38.18
N GLY A 504 -16.70 -36.17 -37.10
CA GLY A 504 -17.85 -35.79 -36.27
C GLY A 504 -17.63 -34.59 -35.33
N GLU A 505 -16.39 -34.17 -35.07
CA GLU A 505 -16.11 -33.02 -34.20
C GLU A 505 -16.01 -31.68 -34.97
N VAL A 506 -16.71 -30.67 -34.47
CA VAL A 506 -16.96 -29.35 -35.09
C VAL A 506 -15.71 -28.44 -35.17
N ASN A 507 -14.55 -28.88 -34.68
CA ASN A 507 -13.31 -28.07 -34.63
C ASN A 507 -12.50 -28.11 -35.94
N SER A 508 -13.01 -27.46 -36.99
CA SER A 508 -12.37 -27.36 -38.32
C SER A 508 -10.94 -26.79 -38.29
N GLY A 509 -10.61 -25.93 -37.32
CA GLY A 509 -9.27 -25.34 -37.14
C GLY A 509 -8.18 -26.33 -36.70
N ASN A 510 -8.54 -27.45 -36.06
CA ASN A 510 -7.57 -28.42 -35.54
C ASN A 510 -6.98 -29.32 -36.64
N LYS A 511 -7.64 -29.43 -37.80
CA LYS A 511 -7.20 -30.33 -38.88
C LYS A 511 -5.79 -30.01 -39.37
N LYS A 512 -5.45 -28.71 -39.52
CA LYS A 512 -4.10 -28.29 -39.96
C LYS A 512 -3.04 -28.62 -38.91
N LEU A 513 -3.35 -28.41 -37.63
CA LEU A 513 -2.47 -28.71 -36.51
C LEU A 513 -2.18 -30.22 -36.39
N LEU A 514 -3.24 -31.02 -36.47
CA LEU A 514 -3.14 -32.49 -36.43
C LEU A 514 -2.39 -33.05 -37.64
N LEU A 515 -2.61 -32.49 -38.83
CA LEU A 515 -1.84 -32.86 -40.03
C LEU A 515 -0.35 -32.57 -39.86
N SER A 516 0.05 -31.45 -39.23
CA SER A 516 1.46 -31.17 -38.93
C SER A 516 2.08 -32.26 -38.06
N ILE A 517 1.40 -32.66 -36.98
CA ILE A 517 1.85 -33.72 -36.07
C ILE A 517 1.97 -35.06 -36.82
N LEU A 518 0.96 -35.41 -37.62
CA LEU A 518 0.96 -36.63 -38.44
C LEU A 518 2.10 -36.62 -39.45
N MET A 519 2.36 -35.51 -40.13
CA MET A 519 3.46 -35.39 -41.08
C MET A 519 4.81 -35.66 -40.39
N SER A 520 5.04 -35.09 -39.21
CA SER A 520 6.23 -35.38 -38.40
C SER A 520 6.35 -36.87 -38.04
N LEU A 521 5.24 -37.57 -37.81
CA LEU A 521 5.21 -39.03 -37.56
C LEU A 521 5.42 -39.89 -38.81
N THR A 522 4.94 -39.46 -39.99
CA THR A 522 4.99 -40.22 -41.26
C THR A 522 6.39 -40.40 -41.86
N SER A 523 7.35 -39.57 -41.45
CA SER A 523 8.76 -39.68 -41.84
C SER A 523 9.50 -40.92 -41.28
N SER A 524 8.79 -41.91 -40.74
CA SER A 524 9.32 -43.13 -40.14
C SER A 524 8.50 -44.38 -40.51
N ASN A 525 9.16 -45.54 -40.59
CA ASN A 525 8.53 -46.85 -40.78
C ASN A 525 7.48 -47.21 -39.69
N SER A 526 7.46 -46.47 -38.56
CA SER A 526 6.48 -46.59 -37.48
C SER A 526 5.08 -46.06 -37.83
N ALA A 527 4.94 -45.18 -38.83
CA ALA A 527 3.65 -44.64 -39.26
C ALA A 527 2.73 -45.70 -39.90
N ARG A 528 3.31 -46.76 -40.49
CA ARG A 528 2.55 -47.91 -41.00
C ARG A 528 1.73 -48.61 -39.92
N LYS A 529 2.13 -48.55 -38.64
CA LYS A 529 1.36 -49.14 -37.53
C LYS A 529 0.15 -48.29 -37.11
N ILE A 530 0.26 -46.96 -37.16
CA ILE A 530 -0.85 -46.05 -36.83
C ILE A 530 -1.91 -46.08 -37.95
N LEU A 531 -1.46 -46.07 -39.22
CA LEU A 531 -2.33 -46.24 -40.38
C LEU A 531 -2.98 -47.63 -40.43
N SER A 532 -2.32 -48.68 -39.93
CA SER A 532 -2.87 -50.04 -39.91
C SER A 532 -3.76 -50.33 -38.69
N SER A 533 -3.60 -49.64 -37.55
CA SER A 533 -4.39 -49.91 -36.34
C SER A 533 -5.74 -49.19 -36.30
N GLY A 534 -5.84 -47.96 -36.82
CA GLY A 534 -7.07 -47.13 -36.73
C GLY A 534 -7.79 -46.90 -38.07
N TYR A 535 -7.06 -46.56 -39.13
CA TYR A 535 -7.66 -46.06 -40.37
C TYR A 535 -8.35 -47.14 -41.23
N LEU A 536 -7.89 -48.40 -41.14
CA LEU A 536 -8.46 -49.52 -41.90
C LEU A 536 -9.67 -50.19 -41.23
N LYS A 537 -9.91 -49.97 -39.93
CA LYS A 537 -11.08 -50.54 -39.23
C LYS A 537 -12.34 -49.70 -39.43
N HIS A 538 -12.25 -48.37 -39.45
CA HIS A 538 -13.42 -47.50 -39.63
C HIS A 538 -13.98 -47.50 -41.06
N ARG A 539 -13.15 -47.70 -42.09
CA ARG A 539 -13.66 -47.74 -43.48
C ARG A 539 -14.36 -49.05 -43.87
N LYS A 540 -14.23 -50.11 -43.06
CA LYS A 540 -14.97 -51.38 -43.26
C LYS A 540 -16.30 -51.44 -42.50
N ALA A 541 -16.58 -50.50 -41.57
CA ALA A 541 -17.82 -50.47 -40.80
C ALA A 541 -18.87 -49.47 -41.35
N CYS A 542 -18.47 -48.52 -42.21
CA CYS A 542 -19.38 -47.55 -42.84
C CYS A 542 -19.48 -47.72 -44.37
N GLY A 543 -19.16 -48.91 -44.88
CA GLY A 543 -19.41 -49.33 -46.26
C GLY A 543 -20.26 -50.59 -46.26
N GLY A 544 -21.56 -50.40 -46.04
CA GLY A 544 -22.62 -51.40 -46.05
C GLY A 544 -23.96 -50.70 -46.03
#